data_AF-A0A6A0QVC3-F1
#
_entry.id   AF-A0A6A0QVC3-F1
#
_cell.length_a   1.000
_cell.length_b   1.000
_cell.length_c   1.000
_cell.angle_alpha   90.00
_cell.angle_beta   90.00
_cell.angle_gamma   90.00
#
_symmetry.space_group_name_H-M   'P 1'
#
loop_
_entity.id
_entity.type
_entity.pdbx_description
1 polymer ?
#
loop_
_entity_poly.entity_id
_entity_poly.type
_entity_poly.pdbx_seq_one_letter_code
_entity_poly.pdbx_strand_id
1 'polypeptide(L)'
;MAGMTPDRERISMLLSCYLDGELTPDELSEVVVALESDLDVIAEFRSLKETRSTLRMLPVLNMPLELIPGGHLGEQLSAYLDGELITAEMPVVSTHLDSCPECRRELADLDRSRTAVRALPGVEPPIFLAPKIEEKKTRRGLRTAVALAAGAAAVTLAFAVTPLGDSDHPSAVSITDLESRHIARASTAFVPTALSVNAP
;
A
#
# COMPACT_ATOMS: atom_id res chain seq x y z
N MET A 1 -22.81 35.14 -12.82
CA MET A 1 -23.01 34.26 -11.65
C MET A 1 -24.49 33.95 -11.59
N ALA A 2 -24.89 32.82 -12.19
CA ALA A 2 -26.29 32.44 -12.28
C ALA A 2 -26.73 31.88 -10.93
N GLY A 3 -27.76 32.47 -10.32
CA GLY A 3 -28.36 31.94 -9.10
C GLY A 3 -28.94 30.56 -9.39
N MET A 4 -28.41 29.54 -8.71
CA MET A 4 -28.97 28.20 -8.69
C MET A 4 -30.39 28.31 -8.08
N THR A 5 -31.40 27.70 -8.69
CA THR A 5 -32.72 27.61 -8.05
C THR A 5 -32.59 26.72 -6.80
N PRO A 6 -33.35 26.98 -5.72
CA PRO A 6 -33.24 26.22 -4.47
C PRO A 6 -33.46 24.70 -4.66
N ASP A 7 -34.25 24.33 -5.66
CA ASP A 7 -34.50 22.93 -6.04
C ASP A 7 -33.25 22.25 -6.63
N ARG A 8 -32.45 22.99 -7.39
CA ARG A 8 -31.22 22.48 -8.00
C ARG A 8 -30.08 22.34 -6.98
N GLU A 9 -30.01 23.19 -5.97
CA GLU A 9 -29.08 23.02 -4.85
C GLU A 9 -29.38 21.76 -4.04
N ARG A 10 -30.68 21.48 -3.81
CA ARG A 10 -31.11 20.24 -3.15
C ARG A 10 -30.69 19.01 -3.94
N ILE A 11 -30.95 18.98 -5.26
CA ILE A 11 -30.56 17.85 -6.11
C ILE A 11 -29.04 17.65 -6.09
N SER A 12 -28.25 18.73 -6.17
CA SER A 12 -26.79 18.68 -6.09
C SER A 12 -26.31 18.02 -4.79
N MET A 13 -26.88 18.43 -3.65
CA MET A 13 -26.60 17.82 -2.35
C MET A 13 -26.96 16.34 -2.33
N LEU A 14 -28.16 15.97 -2.83
CA LEU A 14 -28.59 14.57 -2.90
C LEU A 14 -27.70 13.72 -3.81
N LEU A 15 -27.20 14.26 -4.92
CA LEU A 15 -26.22 13.57 -5.78
C LEU A 15 -24.91 13.28 -5.03
N SER A 16 -24.43 14.20 -4.19
CA SER A 16 -23.27 13.96 -3.32
C SER A 16 -23.56 12.85 -2.32
N CYS A 17 -24.65 12.96 -1.56
CA CYS A 17 -25.07 11.92 -0.61
C CYS A 17 -25.22 10.55 -1.29
N TYR A 18 -25.61 10.52 -2.56
CA TYR A 18 -25.78 9.28 -3.32
C TYR A 18 -24.46 8.61 -3.60
N LEU A 19 -23.43 9.39 -3.91
CA LEU A 19 -22.09 8.87 -4.11
C LEU A 19 -21.42 8.41 -2.81
N ASP A 20 -21.86 8.96 -1.67
CA ASP A 20 -21.43 8.59 -0.33
C ASP A 20 -22.22 7.41 0.26
N GLY A 21 -23.39 7.09 -0.30
CA GLY A 21 -24.24 5.98 0.13
C GLY A 21 -25.16 6.34 1.30
N GLU A 22 -25.46 7.62 1.49
CA GLU A 22 -26.15 8.16 2.66
C GLU A 22 -27.61 8.59 2.37
N LEU A 23 -28.26 8.05 1.33
CA LEU A 23 -29.66 8.39 1.03
C LEU A 23 -30.67 7.50 1.74
N THR A 24 -31.80 8.11 2.09
CA THR A 24 -33.04 7.40 2.40
C THR A 24 -33.73 6.88 1.11
N PRO A 25 -34.63 5.88 1.20
CA PRO A 25 -35.34 5.35 0.03
C PRO A 25 -36.18 6.39 -0.74
N ASP A 26 -36.75 7.36 -0.02
CA ASP A 26 -37.58 8.42 -0.61
C ASP A 26 -36.71 9.40 -1.41
N GLU A 27 -35.57 9.81 -0.85
CA GLU A 27 -34.60 10.67 -1.53
C GLU A 27 -33.94 9.96 -2.72
N LEU A 28 -33.71 8.64 -2.63
CA LEU A 28 -33.18 7.86 -3.75
C LEU A 28 -34.14 7.90 -4.94
N SER A 29 -35.45 7.81 -4.66
CA SER A 29 -36.48 7.91 -5.69
C SER A 29 -36.47 9.30 -6.35
N GLU A 30 -36.28 10.36 -5.57
CA GLU A 30 -36.14 11.74 -6.06
C GLU A 30 -34.93 11.88 -7.02
N VAL A 31 -33.76 11.35 -6.63
CA VAL A 31 -32.55 11.37 -7.47
C VAL A 31 -32.74 10.57 -8.76
N VAL A 32 -33.38 9.40 -8.71
CA VAL A 32 -33.66 8.58 -9.90
C VAL A 32 -34.54 9.34 -10.89
N VAL A 33 -35.63 9.95 -10.41
CA VAL A 33 -36.52 10.76 -11.26
C VAL A 33 -35.78 11.94 -11.89
N ALA A 34 -34.94 12.64 -11.13
CA ALA A 34 -34.13 13.75 -11.64
C ALA A 34 -33.13 13.29 -12.71
N LEU A 35 -32.47 12.15 -12.52
CA LEU A 35 -31.54 11.57 -13.48
C LEU A 35 -32.21 11.03 -14.75
N GLU A 36 -33.49 10.65 -14.70
CA GLU A 36 -34.25 10.23 -15.88
C GLU A 36 -34.78 11.41 -16.70
N SER A 37 -35.03 12.54 -16.06
CA SER A 37 -35.75 13.67 -16.67
C SER A 37 -34.88 14.85 -17.08
N ASP A 38 -33.69 15.02 -16.50
CA ASP A 38 -32.85 16.20 -16.71
C ASP A 38 -31.40 15.85 -17.12
N LEU A 39 -31.00 16.34 -18.30
CA LEU A 39 -29.65 16.15 -18.84
C LEU A 39 -28.56 16.91 -18.06
N ASP A 40 -28.89 18.06 -17.47
CA ASP A 40 -27.93 18.84 -16.69
C ASP A 40 -27.58 18.11 -15.38
N VAL A 41 -28.56 17.46 -14.75
CA VAL A 41 -28.36 16.62 -13.55
C VAL A 41 -27.48 15.40 -13.89
N ILE A 42 -27.68 14.77 -15.05
CA ILE A 42 -26.82 13.68 -15.52
C ILE A 42 -25.38 14.17 -15.73
N ALA A 43 -25.19 15.36 -16.31
CA ALA A 43 -23.87 15.93 -16.54
C ALA A 43 -23.16 16.24 -15.21
N GLU A 44 -23.86 16.82 -14.25
CA GLU A 44 -23.36 17.07 -12.89
C GLU A 44 -22.95 15.78 -12.18
N PHE A 45 -23.82 14.77 -12.22
CA PHE A 45 -23.53 13.46 -11.63
C PHE A 45 -22.29 12.79 -12.23
N ARG A 46 -22.08 12.91 -13.55
CA ARG A 46 -20.86 12.40 -14.21
C ARG A 46 -19.61 13.15 -13.75
N SER A 47 -19.69 14.47 -13.63
CA SER A 47 -18.58 15.29 -13.13
C SER A 47 -18.19 14.93 -11.68
N LEU A 48 -19.18 14.71 -10.81
CA LEU A 48 -18.95 14.26 -9.43
C LEU A 48 -18.32 12.86 -9.39
N LYS A 49 -18.80 11.93 -10.22
CA LYS A 49 -18.19 10.59 -10.35
C LYS A 49 -16.75 10.65 -10.82
N GLU A 50 -16.46 11.47 -11.81
CA GLU A 50 -15.09 11.67 -12.32
C GLU A 50 -14.19 12.23 -11.23
N THR A 51 -14.63 13.28 -10.54
CA THR A 51 -13.90 13.87 -9.41
C THR A 51 -13.59 12.82 -8.34
N ARG A 52 -14.59 12.06 -7.88
CA ARG A 52 -14.39 11.00 -6.89
C ARG A 52 -13.48 9.87 -7.39
N SER A 53 -13.56 9.52 -8.67
CA SER A 53 -12.65 8.55 -9.29
C SER A 53 -11.21 9.06 -9.29
N THR A 54 -10.98 10.33 -9.61
CA THR A 54 -9.63 10.91 -9.58
C THR A 54 -9.07 10.94 -8.16
N LEU A 55 -9.88 11.29 -7.16
CA LEU A 55 -9.48 11.25 -5.75
C LEU A 55 -9.13 9.84 -5.28
N ARG A 56 -9.83 8.80 -5.75
CA ARG A 56 -9.49 7.39 -5.45
C ARG A 56 -8.16 6.94 -6.05
N MET A 57 -7.72 7.57 -7.14
CA MET A 57 -6.45 7.28 -7.79
C MET A 57 -5.29 8.06 -7.17
N LEU A 58 -5.56 9.00 -6.26
CA LEU A 58 -4.50 9.63 -5.50
C LEU A 58 -3.82 8.55 -4.63
N PRO A 59 -2.47 8.51 -4.59
CA PRO A 59 -1.78 7.67 -3.64
C PRO A 59 -2.28 8.02 -2.24
N VAL A 60 -2.36 7.04 -1.34
CA VAL A 60 -2.65 7.29 0.08
C VAL A 60 -1.64 8.33 0.55
N LEU A 61 -2.10 9.58 0.69
CA LEU A 61 -1.27 10.66 1.16
C LEU A 61 -1.05 10.42 2.64
N ASN A 62 0.08 9.81 3.01
CA ASN A 62 0.58 9.90 4.37
C ASN A 62 0.81 11.38 4.65
N MET A 63 -0.07 11.97 5.46
CA MET A 63 0.04 13.38 5.84
C MET A 63 1.32 13.57 6.65
N PRO A 64 2.20 14.51 6.25
CA PRO A 64 3.43 14.79 6.99
C PRO A 64 3.13 15.17 8.44
N LEU A 65 3.92 14.65 9.37
CA LEU A 65 3.83 14.90 10.81
C LEU A 65 3.82 16.40 11.20
N GLU A 66 4.36 17.27 10.35
CA GLU A 66 4.35 18.73 10.55
C GLU A 66 2.95 19.36 10.57
N LEU A 67 1.92 18.66 10.08
CA LEU A 67 0.56 19.19 9.93
C LEU A 67 -0.43 18.72 11.01
N ILE A 68 0.01 17.95 12.02
CA ILE A 68 -0.85 17.50 13.13
C ILE A 68 -0.45 18.20 14.43
N PRO A 69 -0.80 19.48 14.63
CA PRO A 69 -0.64 20.11 15.94
C PRO A 69 -1.67 19.52 16.92
N GLY A 70 -1.20 18.75 17.90
CA GLY A 70 -2.00 18.31 19.06
C GLY A 70 -2.79 17.00 18.89
N GLY A 71 -2.56 16.23 17.82
CA GLY A 71 -3.14 14.90 17.65
C GLY A 71 -2.33 13.79 18.34
N HIS A 72 -2.97 12.65 18.61
CA HIS A 72 -2.35 11.46 19.18
C HIS A 72 -1.51 10.69 18.11
N LEU A 73 -0.32 10.22 18.45
CA LEU A 73 0.71 9.72 17.49
C LEU A 73 0.67 8.20 17.19
N GLY A 74 -0.48 7.53 17.29
CA GLY A 74 -0.62 6.06 17.34
C GLY A 74 0.32 5.26 16.42
N GLU A 75 0.17 5.36 15.10
CA GLU A 75 1.01 4.61 14.14
C GLU A 75 2.47 5.08 14.13
N GLN A 76 2.70 6.37 14.37
CA GLN A 76 4.05 6.95 14.36
C GLN A 76 4.89 6.53 15.56
N LEU A 77 4.28 6.12 16.68
CA LEU A 77 4.99 5.54 17.82
C LEU A 77 5.64 4.19 17.45
N SER A 78 4.99 3.36 16.63
CA SER A 78 5.59 2.12 16.14
C SER A 78 6.75 2.41 15.21
N ALA A 79 6.57 3.30 14.23
CA ALA A 79 7.62 3.72 13.31
C ALA A 79 8.82 4.34 14.05
N TYR A 80 8.57 5.08 15.14
CA TYR A 80 9.61 5.60 16.03
C TYR A 80 10.42 4.47 16.69
N LEU A 81 9.76 3.43 17.22
CA LEU A 81 10.44 2.28 17.84
C LEU A 81 11.24 1.45 16.83
N ASP A 82 10.77 1.35 15.60
CA ASP A 82 11.41 0.60 14.52
C ASP A 82 12.49 1.41 13.78
N GLY A 83 12.61 2.72 14.06
CA GLY A 83 13.59 3.59 13.43
C GLY A 83 13.26 3.91 11.97
N GLU A 84 11.99 3.79 11.61
CA GLU A 84 11.49 3.98 10.24
C GLU A 84 11.03 5.43 9.98
N LEU A 85 11.08 6.31 10.99
CA LEU A 85 10.81 7.73 10.80
C LEU A 85 11.89 8.40 9.95
N ILE A 86 11.47 9.31 9.08
CA ILE A 86 12.42 10.17 8.36
C ILE A 86 13.05 11.18 9.32
N THR A 87 14.21 11.72 8.97
CA THR A 87 15.00 12.60 9.86
C THR A 87 14.25 13.87 10.29
N ALA A 88 13.33 14.38 9.46
CA ALA A 88 12.50 15.55 9.79
C ALA A 88 11.41 15.26 10.84
N GLU A 89 11.00 14.00 11.00
CA GLU A 89 9.88 13.59 11.85
C GLU A 89 10.29 13.30 13.29
N MET A 90 11.54 12.84 13.50
CA MET A 90 12.11 12.58 14.83
C MET A 90 11.98 13.76 15.82
N PRO A 91 12.33 15.01 15.48
CA PRO A 91 12.20 16.14 16.42
C PRO A 91 10.74 16.44 16.77
N VAL A 92 9.80 16.21 15.86
CA VAL A 92 8.36 16.43 16.10
C VAL A 92 7.83 15.41 17.11
N VAL A 93 8.13 14.13 16.90
CA VAL A 93 7.69 13.05 17.79
C VAL A 93 8.32 13.17 19.18
N SER A 94 9.61 13.47 19.27
CA SER A 94 10.28 13.68 20.57
C SER A 94 9.69 14.85 21.36
N THR A 95 9.46 15.99 20.70
CA THR A 95 8.81 17.14 21.34
C THR A 95 7.39 16.80 21.83
N HIS A 96 6.63 16.02 21.05
CA HIS A 96 5.30 15.57 21.45
C HIS A 96 5.36 14.66 22.68
N LEU A 97 6.29 13.69 22.71
CA LEU A 97 6.47 12.78 23.85
C LEU A 97 6.85 13.52 25.15
N ASP A 98 7.56 14.64 25.05
CA ASP A 98 7.85 15.48 26.22
C ASP A 98 6.59 16.10 26.83
N SER A 99 5.62 16.44 25.98
CA SER A 99 4.38 17.11 26.38
C SER A 99 3.20 16.17 26.68
N CYS A 100 3.11 15.01 26.03
CA CYS A 100 1.95 14.12 26.07
C CYS A 100 2.21 12.86 26.91
N PRO A 101 1.60 12.72 28.11
CA PRO A 101 1.76 11.53 28.95
C PRO A 101 1.04 10.29 28.38
N GLU A 102 0.01 10.46 27.56
CA GLU A 102 -0.74 9.35 26.96
C GLU A 102 0.10 8.63 25.91
N CYS A 103 0.67 9.38 24.96
CA CYS A 103 1.56 8.81 23.95
C CYS A 103 2.82 8.18 24.56
N ARG A 104 3.33 8.70 25.69
CA ARG A 104 4.43 8.04 26.42
C ARG A 104 4.04 6.69 27.01
N ARG A 105 2.82 6.57 27.56
CA ARG A 105 2.31 5.28 28.06
C ARG A 105 2.18 4.28 26.92
N GLU A 106 1.58 4.70 25.82
CA GLU A 106 1.39 3.84 24.67
C GLU A 106 2.73 3.38 24.07
N LEU A 107 3.70 4.29 23.94
CA LEU A 107 5.04 3.94 23.49
C LEU A 107 5.69 2.86 24.37
N ALA A 108 5.53 2.97 25.69
CA ALA A 108 6.05 1.99 26.64
C ALA A 108 5.34 0.62 26.53
N ASP A 109 4.03 0.62 26.29
CA ASP A 109 3.25 -0.60 26.10
C ASP A 109 3.60 -1.31 24.77
N LEU A 110 3.83 -0.53 23.70
CA LEU A 110 4.33 -1.03 22.41
C LEU A 110 5.73 -1.64 22.56
N ASP A 111 6.65 -0.96 23.25
CA ASP A 111 8.02 -1.46 23.46
C ASP A 111 8.05 -2.73 24.33
N ARG A 112 7.19 -2.81 25.34
CA ARG A 112 7.03 -4.04 26.14
C ARG A 112 6.56 -5.21 25.27
N SER A 113 5.58 -4.97 24.41
CA SER A 113 5.04 -5.98 23.49
C SER A 113 6.12 -6.45 22.51
N ARG A 114 6.85 -5.51 21.91
CA ARG A 114 7.99 -5.78 21.03
C ARG A 114 9.08 -6.60 21.70
N THR A 115 9.43 -6.24 22.94
CA THR A 115 10.42 -6.95 23.74
C THR A 115 9.98 -8.38 24.06
N ALA A 116 8.70 -8.58 24.41
CA ALA A 116 8.15 -9.90 24.66
C ALA A 116 8.20 -10.80 23.42
N VAL A 117 7.85 -10.28 22.24
CA VAL A 117 7.96 -11.00 20.98
C VAL A 117 9.40 -11.37 20.65
N ARG A 118 10.35 -10.44 20.87
CA ARG A 118 11.79 -10.69 20.65
C ARG A 118 12.40 -11.69 21.63
N ALA A 119 11.79 -11.88 22.79
CA ALA A 119 12.22 -12.85 23.79
C ALA A 119 11.73 -14.28 23.50
N LEU A 120 10.88 -14.48 22.48
CA LEU A 120 10.43 -15.81 22.10
C LEU A 120 11.61 -16.66 21.62
N PRO A 121 11.64 -17.97 21.95
CA PRO A 121 12.70 -18.86 21.50
C PRO A 121 12.68 -18.96 19.97
N GLY A 122 13.88 -18.94 19.36
CA GLY A 122 14.01 -19.14 17.92
C GLY A 122 13.48 -20.52 17.52
N VAL A 123 12.52 -20.54 16.59
CA VAL A 123 12.02 -21.77 15.99
C VAL A 123 12.85 -22.06 14.74
N GLU A 124 13.56 -23.19 14.74
CA GLU A 124 14.29 -23.65 13.55
C GLU A 124 13.27 -23.93 12.42
N PRO A 125 13.41 -23.30 11.24
CA PRO A 125 12.54 -23.61 10.12
C PRO A 125 12.74 -25.08 9.72
N PRO A 126 11.68 -25.83 9.40
CA PRO A 126 11.81 -27.21 8.97
C PRO A 126 12.66 -27.31 7.69
N ILE A 127 13.40 -28.42 7.54
CA ILE A 127 14.48 -28.60 6.54
C ILE A 127 14.05 -28.28 5.10
N PHE A 128 12.78 -28.47 4.74
CA PHE A 128 12.26 -28.16 3.40
C PHE A 128 12.10 -26.64 3.12
N LEU A 129 12.18 -25.80 4.16
CA LEU A 129 12.20 -24.33 4.08
C LEU A 129 13.60 -23.75 4.24
N ALA A 130 14.64 -24.59 4.28
CA ALA A 130 16.02 -24.11 4.37
C ALA A 130 16.30 -23.14 3.20
N PRO A 131 16.67 -21.87 3.47
CA PRO A 131 16.97 -20.93 2.42
C PRO A 131 18.16 -21.47 1.62
N LYS A 132 17.95 -21.71 0.31
CA LYS A 132 19.07 -21.92 -0.61
C LYS A 132 19.79 -20.59 -0.76
N ILE A 133 20.75 -20.34 0.13
CA ILE A 133 21.66 -19.21 0.01
C ILE A 133 22.58 -19.55 -1.17
N GLU A 134 22.15 -19.17 -2.37
CA GLU A 134 23.03 -19.22 -3.54
C GLU A 134 24.07 -18.13 -3.38
N GLU A 135 25.29 -18.53 -3.05
CA GLU A 135 26.46 -17.66 -3.13
C GLU A 135 26.63 -17.20 -4.59
N LYS A 136 26.14 -16.00 -4.91
CA LYS A 136 26.52 -15.29 -6.13
C LYS A 136 28.00 -14.93 -6.01
N LYS A 137 28.89 -15.87 -6.38
CA LYS A 137 30.30 -15.56 -6.66
C LYS A 137 30.34 -14.53 -7.77
N THR A 138 30.56 -13.27 -7.42
CA THR A 138 30.72 -12.19 -8.38
C THR A 138 31.95 -12.49 -9.23
N ARG A 139 31.75 -12.94 -10.48
CA ARG A 139 32.81 -13.16 -11.47
C ARG A 139 33.38 -11.83 -12.00
N ARG A 140 33.62 -10.86 -11.12
CA ARG A 140 34.08 -9.51 -11.46
C ARG A 140 35.55 -9.47 -11.90
N GLY A 141 36.34 -10.50 -11.57
CA GLY A 141 37.78 -10.54 -11.86
C GLY A 141 38.19 -11.01 -13.26
N LEU A 142 37.33 -11.73 -14.01
CA LEU A 142 37.73 -12.32 -15.30
C LEU A 142 37.45 -11.41 -16.50
N ARG A 143 36.48 -10.50 -16.39
CA ARG A 143 36.09 -9.59 -17.49
C ARG A 143 37.03 -8.39 -17.65
N THR A 144 37.75 -7.98 -16.60
CA THR A 144 38.71 -6.88 -16.67
C THR A 144 40.02 -7.27 -17.35
N ALA A 145 40.41 -8.55 -17.30
CA ALA A 145 41.62 -9.05 -17.96
C ALA A 145 41.46 -9.16 -19.49
N VAL A 146 40.25 -9.46 -19.99
CA VAL A 146 40.00 -9.61 -21.45
C VAL A 146 39.77 -8.25 -22.13
N ALA A 147 39.29 -7.23 -21.40
CA ALA A 147 39.00 -5.91 -21.96
C ALA A 147 40.26 -5.09 -22.33
N LEU A 148 41.44 -5.42 -21.79
CA LEU A 148 42.69 -4.67 -22.07
C LEU A 148 43.50 -5.22 -23.27
N ALA A 149 43.16 -6.42 -23.79
CA ALA A 149 43.89 -7.02 -24.92
C ALA A 149 43.24 -6.75 -26.31
N ALA A 150 41.98 -6.29 -26.35
CA ALA A 150 41.24 -6.07 -27.60
C ALA A 150 40.98 -4.58 -27.93
N GLY A 151 41.53 -3.64 -27.15
CA GLY A 151 41.26 -2.20 -27.26
C GLY A 151 42.04 -1.42 -28.31
N ALA A 152 43.03 -2.02 -28.99
CA ALA A 152 43.89 -1.30 -29.94
C ALA A 152 43.58 -1.52 -31.44
N ALA A 153 42.69 -2.45 -31.81
CA ALA A 153 42.50 -2.83 -33.23
C ALA A 153 41.06 -2.81 -33.76
N ALA A 154 40.02 -2.69 -32.92
CA ALA A 154 38.62 -2.88 -33.34
C ALA A 154 37.73 -1.62 -33.28
N VAL A 155 38.29 -0.43 -33.05
CA VAL A 155 37.51 0.83 -33.00
C VAL A 155 37.23 1.42 -34.39
N THR A 156 37.85 0.93 -35.46
CA THR A 156 37.62 1.45 -36.82
C THR A 156 36.73 0.60 -37.73
N LEU A 157 36.28 -0.59 -37.31
CA LEU A 157 35.50 -1.48 -38.20
C LEU A 157 34.11 -1.91 -37.69
N ALA A 158 33.67 -1.50 -36.50
CA ALA A 158 32.40 -1.93 -35.91
C ALA A 158 31.29 -0.86 -35.91
N PHE A 159 31.45 0.24 -36.65
CA PHE A 159 30.35 1.20 -36.90
C PHE A 159 29.51 0.82 -38.14
N ALA A 160 29.92 -0.22 -38.86
CA ALA A 160 29.21 -0.73 -40.02
C ALA A 160 28.71 -2.15 -39.72
N VAL A 161 27.38 -2.26 -39.54
CA VAL A 161 26.60 -3.51 -39.56
C VAL A 161 26.60 -4.33 -38.26
N THR A 162 25.68 -3.99 -37.36
CA THR A 162 24.90 -5.02 -36.63
C THR A 162 23.46 -4.53 -36.45
N PRO A 163 22.45 -5.24 -36.98
CA PRO A 163 21.08 -5.06 -36.55
C PRO A 163 20.94 -5.74 -35.19
N LEU A 164 20.81 -4.96 -34.11
CA LEU A 164 20.28 -5.47 -32.85
C LEU A 164 18.76 -5.56 -33.07
N GLY A 165 18.12 -6.71 -33.18
CA GLY A 165 18.41 -7.96 -32.48
C GLY A 165 17.63 -7.95 -31.18
N ASP A 166 16.32 -8.23 -31.33
CA ASP A 166 15.35 -8.74 -30.36
C ASP A 166 15.49 -8.24 -28.91
N SER A 167 14.71 -7.22 -28.57
CA SER A 167 14.40 -6.89 -27.19
C SER A 167 13.46 -7.97 -26.65
N ASP A 168 14.05 -8.97 -25.99
CA ASP A 168 13.37 -9.93 -25.13
C ASP A 168 12.62 -9.15 -24.04
N HIS A 169 11.33 -8.88 -24.28
CA HIS A 169 10.46 -8.22 -23.33
C HIS A 169 10.26 -9.17 -22.15
N PRO A 170 10.54 -8.76 -20.90
CA PRO A 170 10.16 -9.57 -19.75
C PRO A 170 8.64 -9.73 -19.76
N SER A 171 8.17 -10.96 -19.95
CA SER A 171 6.76 -11.32 -19.93
C SER A 171 6.09 -10.71 -18.70
N ALA A 172 5.08 -9.86 -18.93
CA ALA A 172 4.25 -9.34 -17.87
C ALA A 172 3.70 -10.52 -17.05
N VAL A 173 4.00 -10.52 -15.76
CA VAL A 173 3.46 -11.50 -14.83
C VAL A 173 1.94 -11.30 -14.80
N SER A 174 1.20 -12.25 -15.36
CA SER A 174 -0.26 -12.21 -15.41
C SER A 174 -0.84 -12.46 -14.00
N ILE A 175 -1.86 -11.69 -13.62
CA ILE A 175 -2.56 -11.81 -12.34
C ILE A 175 -3.10 -13.25 -12.12
N THR A 176 -3.49 -13.93 -13.20
CA THR A 176 -3.90 -15.34 -13.16
C THR A 176 -2.78 -16.31 -12.77
N ASP A 177 -1.51 -16.00 -13.04
CA ASP A 177 -0.37 -16.82 -12.61
C ASP A 177 -0.11 -16.67 -11.09
N LEU A 178 -0.44 -15.50 -10.51
CA LEU A 178 -0.41 -15.31 -9.05
C LEU A 178 -1.56 -16.03 -8.36
N GLU A 179 -2.80 -15.94 -8.87
CA GLU A 179 -3.97 -16.60 -8.27
C GLU A 179 -3.78 -18.12 -8.19
N SER A 180 -3.24 -18.72 -9.26
CA SER A 180 -2.94 -20.15 -9.34
C SER A 180 -1.98 -20.63 -8.25
N ARG A 181 -1.05 -19.76 -7.82
CA ARG A 181 -0.08 -20.06 -6.75
C ARG A 181 -0.65 -19.84 -5.35
N HIS A 182 -1.70 -19.02 -5.21
CA HIS A 182 -2.28 -18.66 -3.91
C HIS A 182 -3.46 -19.53 -3.47
N ILE A 183 -4.13 -20.24 -4.38
CA ILE A 183 -5.29 -21.10 -4.06
C ILE A 183 -4.93 -22.30 -3.15
N ALA A 184 -3.65 -22.66 -3.00
CA ALA A 184 -3.22 -23.75 -2.14
C ALA A 184 -3.26 -23.46 -0.61
N ARG A 185 -3.61 -22.24 -0.17
CA ARG A 185 -3.61 -21.87 1.26
C ARG A 185 -4.95 -21.89 1.97
N ALA A 186 -6.06 -22.13 1.27
CA ALA A 186 -7.39 -22.04 1.87
C ALA A 186 -7.98 -23.42 2.25
N SER A 187 -7.30 -24.24 3.04
CA SER A 187 -7.96 -25.28 3.85
C SER A 187 -7.04 -25.87 4.93
N THR A 188 -7.13 -25.37 6.16
CA THR A 188 -7.02 -26.24 7.33
C THR A 188 -8.31 -26.11 8.10
N ALA A 189 -9.17 -27.11 7.96
CA ALA A 189 -10.38 -27.24 8.75
C ALA A 189 -9.98 -27.37 10.24
N PHE A 190 -10.49 -26.45 11.04
CA PHE A 190 -10.41 -26.52 12.49
C PHE A 190 -11.22 -27.74 12.97
N VAL A 191 -10.53 -28.75 13.53
CA VAL A 191 -11.18 -29.89 14.20
C VAL A 191 -11.19 -29.58 15.70
N PRO A 192 -12.35 -29.33 16.33
CA PRO A 192 -12.41 -29.18 17.79
C PRO A 192 -12.23 -30.55 18.42
N THR A 193 -11.06 -30.83 18.99
CA THR A 193 -10.85 -31.99 19.84
C THR A 193 -11.54 -31.76 21.18
N ALA A 194 -12.62 -32.49 21.44
CA ALA A 194 -13.28 -32.51 22.73
C ALA A 194 -12.34 -33.12 23.79
N LEU A 195 -11.94 -32.31 24.78
CA LEU A 195 -11.23 -32.75 25.97
C LEU A 195 -12.19 -33.56 26.86
N SER A 196 -12.00 -34.88 26.90
CA SER A 196 -12.56 -35.73 27.95
C SER A 196 -11.60 -35.72 29.14
N VAL A 197 -11.97 -34.98 30.19
CA VAL A 197 -11.27 -35.00 31.48
C VAL A 197 -11.76 -36.21 32.25
N ASN A 198 -10.90 -37.23 32.37
CA ASN A 198 -11.11 -38.33 33.30
C ASN A 198 -10.35 -37.99 34.60
N ALA A 199 -11.08 -37.80 35.69
CA ALA A 199 -10.52 -37.56 37.02
C ALA A 199 -10.20 -38.90 37.72
N PRO A 200 -9.21 -38.93 38.63
CA PRO A 200 -8.82 -40.13 39.37
C PRO A 200 -9.83 -40.55 40.44
#